data_AF-A0A1F4PP13-F1
#
_entry.id   AF-A0A1F4PP13-F1
#
_cell.length_a   1.000
_cell.length_b   1.000
_cell.length_c   1.000
_cell.angle_alpha   90.00
_cell.angle_beta   90.00
_cell.angle_gamma   90.00
#
_symmetry.space_group_name_H-M   'P 1'
#
loop_
_entity.id
_entity.type
_entity.pdbx_description
1 polymer ?
#
loop_
_entity_poly.entity_id
_entity_poly.type
_entity_poly.pdbx_seq_one_letter_code
_entity_poly.pdbx_strand_id
1 'polypeptide(L)' 'MSSNVKRKEKESFEAMMRRFNRLVVMSKVLTEARERRFKTKPITKRQRRASAVRKERIKVQKKKELY' A
#
# COMPACT_ATOMS: atom_id res chain seq x y z
N MET A 1 -7.27 11.80 -2.31
CA MET A 1 -6.91 12.06 -0.90
C MET A 1 -5.77 13.06 -0.86
N SER A 2 -5.95 14.19 -0.20
CA SER A 2 -4.90 15.20 -0.04
C SER A 2 -3.86 14.71 0.98
N SER A 3 -2.59 14.68 0.62
CA SER A 3 -1.45 14.22 1.44
C SER A 3 -0.97 15.28 2.45
N ASN A 4 -1.78 16.28 2.76
CA ASN A 4 -1.37 17.39 3.61
C ASN A 4 -1.34 16.97 5.09
N VAL A 5 -0.15 16.96 5.69
CA VAL A 5 0.07 16.74 7.13
C VAL A 5 0.75 17.96 7.71
N LYS A 6 0.04 18.66 8.59
CA LYS A 6 0.62 19.73 9.42
C LYS A 6 1.10 19.16 10.75
N ARG A 7 2.17 19.77 11.27
CA ARG A 7 2.69 19.48 12.60
C ARG A 7 1.69 19.93 13.65
N LYS A 8 1.41 19.08 14.62
CA LYS A 8 0.62 19.39 15.82
C LYS A 8 1.53 19.93 16.93
N GLU A 9 0.99 20.78 17.79
CA GLU A 9 1.77 21.41 18.87
C GLU A 9 2.37 20.39 19.87
N LYS A 10 1.64 19.31 20.16
CA LYS A 10 2.04 18.27 21.13
C LYS A 10 2.65 17.01 20.49
N GLU A 11 3.19 17.10 19.27
CA GLU A 11 3.84 15.95 18.63
C GLU A 11 5.33 16.18 18.35
N SER A 12 6.11 15.11 18.48
CA SER A 12 7.47 15.09 17.97
C SER A 12 7.47 15.06 16.44
N PHE A 13 8.55 15.57 15.83
CA PHE A 13 8.71 15.54 14.38
C PHE A 13 8.62 14.12 13.82
N GLU A 14 9.20 13.14 14.52
CA GLU A 14 9.18 11.75 14.10
C GLU A 14 7.75 11.17 14.10
N ALA A 15 6.94 11.52 15.10
CA ALA A 15 5.53 11.11 15.13
C ALA A 15 4.75 11.68 13.93
N MET A 16 4.97 12.95 13.59
CA MET A 16 4.40 13.56 12.38
C MET A 16 4.83 12.81 11.11
N MET A 17 6.12 12.48 10.98
CA MET A 17 6.67 11.75 9.84
C MET A 17 6.05 10.36 9.69
N ARG A 18 5.84 9.63 10.80
CA ARG A 18 5.14 8.34 10.78
C ARG A 18 3.69 8.48 10.30
N ARG A 19 2.97 9.54 10.70
CA ARG A 19 1.61 9.83 10.19
C ARG A 19 1.62 10.10 8.69
N PHE A 20 2.56 10.92 8.23
CA PHE A 20 2.74 11.20 6.80
C PHE A 20 3.03 9.93 6.01
N ASN A 21 3.98 9.11 6.44
CA ASN A 21 4.30 7.84 5.78
C ASN A 21 3.09 6.90 5.72
N ARG A 22 2.32 6.80 6.82
CA ARG A 22 1.09 6.01 6.84
C ARG A 22 0.08 6.54 5.82
N LEU A 23 -0.12 7.86 5.73
CA LEU A 23 -1.03 8.46 4.75
C LEU A 23 -0.57 8.22 3.30
N VAL A 24 0.73 8.34 3.01
CA VAL A 24 1.29 8.04 1.68
C VAL A 24 1.03 6.57 1.31
N VAL A 25 1.27 5.63 2.23
CA VAL A 25 1.00 4.20 2.00
C VAL A 25 -0.49 3.94 1.77
N MET A 26 -1.37 4.54 2.58
CA MET A 26 -2.82 4.37 2.46
C MET A 26 -3.36 4.98 1.17
N SER A 27 -2.79 6.11 0.72
CA SER A 27 -3.18 6.76 -0.52
C SER A 27 -2.82 5.96 -1.77
N LYS A 28 -1.90 4.98 -1.66
CA LYS A 28 -1.35 4.18 -2.76
C LYS A 28 -0.76 4.99 -3.93
N VAL A 29 -0.51 6.29 -3.75
CA VAL A 29 -0.08 7.19 -4.83
C VAL A 29 1.22 6.70 -5.51
N LEU A 30 2.16 6.16 -4.74
CA LEU A 30 3.41 5.62 -5.28
C LEU A 30 3.19 4.33 -6.09
N THR A 31 2.27 3.48 -5.65
CA THR A 31 1.92 2.24 -6.35
C THR A 31 1.21 2.56 -7.66
N GLU A 32 0.24 3.47 -7.62
CA GLU A 32 -0.47 3.92 -8.82
C GLU A 32 0.47 4.61 -9.81
N ALA A 33 1.37 5.47 -9.35
CA ALA A 33 2.36 6.12 -10.21
C ALA A 33 3.27 5.09 -10.89
N ARG A 34 3.69 4.05 -10.16
CA ARG A 34 4.49 2.96 -10.72
C ARG A 34 3.71 2.16 -11.77
N GLU A 35 2.45 1.81 -11.49
CA GLU A 35 1.60 1.06 -12.41
C GLU A 35 1.26 1.87 -13.67
N ARG A 36 1.04 3.18 -13.53
CA ARG A 36 0.74 4.11 -14.64
C ARG A 36 1.96 4.50 -15.47
N ARG A 37 3.19 4.23 -14.99
CA ARG A 37 4.43 4.58 -15.71
C ARG A 37 4.47 4.00 -17.12
N PHE A 38 3.90 2.80 -17.33
CA PHE A 38 3.88 2.13 -18.62
C PHE A 38 2.45 1.70 -18.99
N LYS A 39 2.08 1.84 -20.27
CA LYS A 39 0.80 1.35 -20.77
C LYS A 39 0.81 -0.18 -20.79
N THR A 40 -0.06 -0.79 -19.99
CA THR A 40 -0.21 -2.24 -19.91
C THR A 40 -1.59 -2.67 -20.40
N LYS A 41 -1.67 -3.89 -20.97
CA LYS A 41 -2.96 -4.49 -21.36
C LYS A 41 -3.77 -4.82 -20.10
N PRO A 42 -5.12 -4.75 -20.16
CA PRO A 42 -5.96 -5.12 -19.02
C PRO A 42 -5.72 -6.58 -18.63
N ILE A 43 -5.79 -6.83 -17.32
CA ILE A 43 -5.53 -8.15 -16.74
C ILE A 43 -6.66 -9.12 -17.12
N THR A 44 -6.30 -10.32 -17.58
CA THR A 44 -7.27 -11.38 -17.90
C THR A 44 -7.91 -11.97 -16.64
N LYS A 45 -9.11 -12.59 -16.76
CA LYS A 45 -9.78 -13.26 -15.63
C LYS A 45 -8.87 -14.30 -14.95
N ARG A 46 -8.07 -15.06 -15.72
CA ARG A 46 -7.13 -16.06 -15.20
C ARG A 46 -6.03 -15.41 -14.36
N GLN A 47 -5.40 -14.35 -14.85
CA GLN A 47 -4.36 -13.62 -14.13
C GLN A 47 -4.90 -12.96 -12.84
N ARG A 48 -6.13 -12.42 -12.88
CA ARG A 48 -6.79 -11.88 -11.68
C ARG A 48 -7.00 -12.97 -10.62
N ARG A 49 -7.47 -14.15 -11.00
CA ARG A 49 -7.63 -15.31 -10.09
C ARG A 49 -6.29 -15.77 -9.51
N ALA A 50 -5.26 -15.91 -10.34
CA ALA A 50 -3.92 -16.32 -9.88
C ALA A 50 -3.33 -15.32 -8.87
N SER A 51 -3.50 -14.02 -9.11
CA SER A 51 -3.07 -12.97 -8.17
C SER A 51 -3.81 -13.05 -6.83
N ALA A 52 -5.13 -13.27 -6.85
CA ALA A 52 -5.92 -13.43 -5.63
C ALA A 52 -5.47 -14.66 -4.80
N VAL A 53 -5.30 -15.82 -5.46
CA VAL A 53 -4.82 -17.05 -4.79
C VAL A 53 -3.43 -16.84 -4.18
N ARG A 54 -2.52 -16.17 -4.90
CA ARG A 54 -1.19 -15.85 -4.37
C ARG A 54 -1.27 -14.94 -3.14
N LYS A 55 -2.14 -13.92 -3.15
CA LYS A 55 -2.34 -13.02 -2.01
C LYS A 55 -2.86 -13.77 -0.77
N GLU A 56 -3.82 -14.68 -0.95
CA GLU A 56 -4.32 -15.53 0.14
C GLU A 56 -3.23 -16.44 0.70
N ARG A 57 -2.44 -17.10 -0.15
CA ARG A 57 -1.31 -17.95 0.30
C ARG A 57 -0.31 -17.17 1.15
N ILE A 58 0.07 -15.97 0.71
CA ILE A 58 0.99 -15.10 1.46
C ILE A 58 0.38 -14.69 2.81
N LYS A 59 -0.92 -14.38 2.84
CA LYS A 59 -1.63 -14.01 4.08
C LYS A 59 -1.63 -15.16 5.08
N VAL A 60 -1.91 -16.39 4.62
CA VAL A 60 -1.86 -17.59 5.45
C VAL A 60 -0.45 -17.87 5.96
N GLN A 61 0.56 -17.77 5.09
CA GLN A 61 1.96 -17.98 5.47
C GLN A 61 2.41 -17.01 6.58
N LYS A 62 2.12 -15.71 6.41
CA LYS A 62 2.42 -14.71 7.44
C LYS A 62 1.71 -14.96 8.76
N LYS A 63 0.48 -15.50 8.72
CA LYS A 63 -0.24 -15.88 9.92
C LYS A 63 0.44 -17.07 10.61
N LYS A 64 0.90 -18.07 9.86
CA LYS A 64 1.64 -19.22 10.42
C LYS A 64 2.97 -18.81 11.03
N GLU A 65 3.68 -17.84 10.46
CA GLU A 65 4.96 -17.35 11.00
C GLU A 65 4.79 -16.55 12.30
N LEU A 66 3.57 -16.11 12.61
CA LEU A 66 3.25 -15.29 13.79
C LEU A 66 2.87 -16.14 15.02
N TYR A 67 2.54 -17.42 14.84
CA TYR A 67 2.15 -18.37 15.89
C TYR A 67 3.15 -19.52 15.96
#